data_AF-A0AAN0NEK5-F1
#
_entry.id   AF-A0AAN0NEK5-F1
#
_cell.length_a   1.000
_cell.length_b   1.000
_cell.length_c   1.000
_cell.angle_alpha   90.00
_cell.angle_beta   90.00
_cell.angle_gamma   90.00
#
_symmetry.space_group_name_H-M   'P 1'
#
loop_
_entity.id
_entity.type
_entity.pdbx_description
1 polymer ?
#
loop_
_entity_poly.entity_id
_entity_poly.type
_entity_poly.pdbx_seq_one_letter_code
_entity_poly.pdbx_strand_id
1 'polypeptide(L)'
;MALQAQVAHIAQGDFDTVEPMKTTLFKPILDELSTINKGFDHAVKEAMQSQLTKTELITNVSHDLKTPLTGIRNYSELLQDQTLDDATRLEYTVRLNSYTERLTKLIEDLFDISKASSGEIRLDAQELDIVSLVEQALIEHKDALESRDIQVVTEIANNH
;
A
#
# COMPACT_ATOMS: atom_id res chain seq x y z
N MET A 1 39.12 26.37 -22.14
CA MET A 1 37.78 26.49 -22.75
C MET A 1 37.01 25.17 -22.73
N ALA A 2 37.54 24.04 -23.24
CA ALA A 2 36.83 22.75 -23.22
C ALA A 2 36.48 22.22 -21.80
N LEU A 3 37.39 22.34 -20.83
CA LEU A 3 37.14 21.88 -19.44
C LEU A 3 36.03 22.67 -18.74
N GLN A 4 36.02 23.98 -18.92
CA GLN A 4 35.02 24.88 -18.30
C GLN A 4 33.61 24.63 -18.85
N ALA A 5 33.51 24.33 -20.15
CA ALA A 5 32.26 23.95 -20.78
C ALA A 5 31.75 22.60 -20.24
N GLN A 6 32.61 21.58 -20.12
CA GLN A 6 32.23 20.29 -19.55
C GLN A 6 31.83 20.40 -18.07
N VAL A 7 32.56 21.18 -17.26
CA VAL A 7 32.18 21.44 -15.86
C VAL A 7 30.83 22.16 -15.78
N ALA A 8 30.48 23.01 -16.75
CA ALA A 8 29.17 23.65 -16.81
C ALA A 8 28.04 22.67 -17.19
N HIS A 9 28.27 21.73 -18.11
CA HIS A 9 27.31 20.66 -18.42
C HIS A 9 27.07 19.74 -17.20
N ILE A 10 28.16 19.35 -16.55
CA ILE A 10 28.17 18.62 -15.27
C ILE A 10 27.39 19.37 -14.18
N ALA A 11 27.61 20.69 -14.03
CA ALA A 11 26.88 21.52 -13.07
C ALA A 11 25.38 21.66 -13.41
N GLN A 12 24.97 21.37 -14.64
CA GLN A 12 23.58 21.40 -15.10
C GLN A 12 22.90 20.01 -15.06
N GLY A 13 23.59 18.96 -14.61
CA GLY A 13 23.02 17.61 -14.57
C GLY A 13 23.19 16.82 -15.86
N ASP A 14 23.87 17.36 -16.88
CA ASP A 14 24.06 16.73 -18.19
C ASP A 14 25.46 16.12 -18.29
N PHE A 15 25.55 14.82 -18.03
CA PHE A 15 26.82 14.06 -18.00
C PHE A 15 26.98 13.11 -19.20
N ASP A 16 25.95 12.96 -20.03
CA ASP A 16 25.98 12.09 -21.22
C ASP A 16 26.74 12.74 -22.39
N THR A 17 26.94 14.06 -22.35
CA THR A 17 27.59 14.85 -23.40
C THR A 17 29.09 15.06 -23.17
N VAL A 18 29.67 14.43 -22.14
CA VAL A 18 31.08 14.61 -21.79
C VAL A 18 31.97 13.81 -22.75
N GLU A 19 32.40 14.46 -23.85
CA GLU A 19 33.39 13.88 -24.76
C GLU A 19 34.67 13.44 -24.02
N PRO A 20 35.25 12.26 -24.36
CA PRO A 20 36.45 11.77 -23.71
C PRO A 20 37.63 12.73 -23.96
N MET A 21 38.03 13.48 -22.93
CA MET A 21 39.25 14.27 -22.97
C MET A 21 40.46 13.36 -23.21
N LYS A 22 41.37 13.79 -24.08
CA LYS A 22 42.68 13.14 -24.31
C LYS A 22 43.61 13.17 -23.09
N THR A 23 43.23 13.82 -21.99
CA THR A 23 44.07 14.00 -20.80
C THR A 23 43.73 12.96 -19.73
N THR A 24 44.57 11.92 -19.65
CA THR A 24 44.48 10.80 -18.70
C THR A 24 44.47 11.20 -17.22
N LEU A 25 44.84 12.43 -16.88
CA LEU A 25 45.00 12.90 -15.50
C LEU A 25 43.68 13.08 -14.74
N PHE A 26 42.59 13.47 -15.43
CA PHE A 26 41.32 13.81 -14.78
C PHE A 26 40.22 12.77 -14.97
N LYS A 27 40.49 11.71 -15.75
CA LYS A 27 39.53 10.64 -16.03
C LYS A 27 38.98 9.96 -14.76
N PRO A 28 39.80 9.58 -13.75
CA PRO A 28 39.27 8.95 -12.54
C PRO A 28 38.26 9.83 -11.78
N ILE A 29 38.51 11.14 -11.71
CA ILE A 29 37.61 12.10 -11.07
C ILE A 29 36.30 12.23 -11.85
N LEU A 30 36.38 12.24 -13.18
CA LEU A 30 35.21 12.31 -14.06
C LEU A 30 34.33 11.05 -13.93
N ASP A 31 34.95 9.87 -13.84
CA ASP A 31 34.26 8.59 -13.65
C ASP A 31 33.57 8.52 -12.27
N GLU A 32 34.24 9.02 -11.23
CA GLU A 32 33.71 9.08 -9.86
C GLU A 32 32.53 10.06 -9.75
N LEU A 33 32.64 11.25 -10.37
CA LEU A 33 31.55 12.22 -10.47
C LEU A 33 30.34 11.66 -11.25
N SER A 34 30.57 10.94 -12.35
CA SER A 34 29.49 10.26 -13.10
C SER A 34 28.78 9.22 -12.23
N THR A 35 29.53 8.47 -11.41
CA THR A 35 28.97 7.47 -10.50
C THR A 35 28.12 8.13 -9.40
N ILE A 36 28.61 9.22 -8.80
CA ILE A 36 27.85 10.01 -7.79
C ILE A 36 26.58 10.57 -8.40
N ASN A 37 26.65 11.13 -9.62
CA ASN A 37 25.48 11.68 -10.29
C ASN A 37 24.41 10.61 -10.56
N LYS A 38 24.81 9.43 -11.08
CA LYS A 38 23.89 8.30 -11.26
C LYS A 38 23.22 7.88 -9.95
N GLY A 39 23.98 7.83 -8.86
CA GLY A 39 23.44 7.55 -7.52
C GLY A 39 22.47 8.63 -7.04
N PHE A 40 22.77 9.89 -7.29
CA PHE A 40 21.90 11.02 -6.98
C PHE A 40 20.60 10.99 -7.79
N ASP A 41 20.68 10.80 -9.11
CA ASP A 41 19.52 10.66 -9.99
C ASP A 41 18.63 9.50 -9.58
N HIS A 42 19.24 8.38 -9.18
CA HIS A 42 18.51 7.25 -8.64
C HIS A 42 17.79 7.61 -7.33
N ALA A 43 18.49 8.21 -6.37
CA ALA A 43 17.91 8.64 -5.10
C ALA A 43 16.78 9.68 -5.29
N VAL A 44 16.94 10.62 -6.22
CA VAL A 44 15.91 11.61 -6.56
C VAL A 44 14.69 10.93 -7.19
N LYS A 45 14.90 9.99 -8.12
CA LYS A 45 13.81 9.20 -8.72
C LYS A 45 13.07 8.40 -7.66
N GLU A 46 13.77 7.70 -6.77
CA GLU A 46 13.16 6.96 -5.66
C GLU A 46 12.39 7.87 -4.71
N ALA A 47 12.95 9.03 -4.32
CA ALA A 47 12.28 9.99 -3.46
C ALA A 47 11.01 10.55 -4.12
N MET A 48 11.07 10.89 -5.40
CA MET A 48 9.92 11.38 -6.16
C MET A 48 8.85 10.30 -6.32
N GLN A 49 9.22 9.06 -6.63
CA GLN A 49 8.30 7.93 -6.66
C GLN A 49 7.65 7.69 -5.30
N SER A 50 8.43 7.69 -4.21
CA SER A 50 7.90 7.57 -2.85
C SER A 50 6.88 8.67 -2.52
N GLN A 51 7.14 9.91 -2.93
CA GLN A 51 6.23 11.03 -2.71
C GLN A 51 4.93 10.90 -3.51
N LEU A 52 5.03 10.46 -4.78
CA LEU A 52 3.85 10.19 -5.60
C LEU A 52 3.01 9.06 -5.01
N THR A 53 3.63 7.93 -4.64
CA THR A 53 2.96 6.80 -4.01
C THR A 53 2.27 7.20 -2.70
N LYS A 54 2.92 8.00 -1.84
CA LYS A 54 2.28 8.54 -0.62
C LYS A 54 1.05 9.38 -0.93
N THR A 55 1.15 10.24 -1.96
CA THR A 55 0.04 11.11 -2.36
C THR A 55 -1.13 10.29 -2.90
N GLU A 56 -0.88 9.34 -3.79
CA GLU A 56 -1.89 8.43 -4.33
C GLU A 56 -2.56 7.60 -3.22
N LEU A 57 -1.77 7.07 -2.28
CA LEU A 57 -2.29 6.31 -1.14
C LEU A 57 -3.25 7.16 -0.31
N ILE A 58 -2.86 8.39 0.04
CA ILE A 58 -3.73 9.30 0.80
C ILE A 58 -5.01 9.62 0.04
N THR A 59 -4.92 9.89 -1.27
CA THR A 59 -6.09 10.19 -2.11
C THR A 59 -7.03 8.98 -2.17
N ASN A 60 -6.51 7.79 -2.45
CA ASN A 60 -7.29 6.56 -2.56
C ASN A 60 -7.98 6.22 -1.23
N VAL A 61 -7.23 6.25 -0.13
CA VAL A 61 -7.77 6.01 1.22
C VAL A 61 -8.84 7.05 1.56
N SER A 62 -8.62 8.32 1.25
CA SER A 62 -9.62 9.37 1.52
C SER A 62 -10.94 9.11 0.77
N HIS A 63 -10.86 8.66 -0.49
CA HIS A 63 -12.04 8.27 -1.26
C HIS A 63 -12.72 7.03 -0.68
N ASP A 64 -11.96 6.02 -0.31
CA ASP A 64 -12.47 4.76 0.23
C ASP A 64 -13.11 4.92 1.60
N LEU A 65 -12.64 5.86 2.44
CA LEU A 65 -13.26 6.22 3.72
C LEU A 65 -14.54 7.05 3.54
N LYS A 66 -14.61 7.90 2.50
CA LYS A 66 -15.78 8.78 2.26
C LYS A 66 -17.05 7.98 1.96
N THR A 67 -16.92 6.84 1.27
CA THR A 67 -18.04 5.98 0.89
C THR A 67 -18.77 5.40 2.11
N PRO A 68 -18.13 4.64 3.02
CA PRO A 68 -18.78 4.13 4.22
C PRO A 68 -19.25 5.23 5.16
N LEU A 69 -18.51 6.34 5.28
CA LEU A 69 -18.96 7.48 6.09
C LEU A 69 -20.28 8.07 5.57
N THR A 70 -20.43 8.18 4.25
CA THR A 70 -21.68 8.65 3.63
C THR A 70 -22.81 7.66 3.89
N GLY A 71 -22.53 6.35 3.81
CA GLY A 71 -23.48 5.30 4.16
C GLY A 71 -23.96 5.41 5.61
N ILE A 72 -23.04 5.52 6.57
CA ILE A 72 -23.34 5.68 8.00
C ILE A 72 -24.23 6.90 8.23
N ARG A 73 -23.87 8.06 7.65
CA ARG A 73 -24.68 9.28 7.79
C ARG A 73 -26.09 9.08 7.24
N ASN A 74 -26.22 8.58 6.01
CA ASN A 74 -27.53 8.40 5.37
C ASN A 74 -28.42 7.43 6.15
N TYR A 75 -27.91 6.26 6.56
CA TYR A 75 -28.70 5.30 7.34
C TYR A 75 -29.01 5.83 8.74
N SER A 76 -28.10 6.59 9.36
CA SER A 76 -28.38 7.27 10.63
C SER A 76 -29.48 8.32 10.49
N GLU A 77 -29.55 9.05 9.37
CA GLU A 77 -30.63 10.01 9.07
C GLU A 77 -31.95 9.28 8.84
N LEU A 78 -31.95 8.21 8.04
CA LEU A 78 -33.15 7.40 7.78
C LEU A 78 -33.73 6.80 9.08
N LEU A 79 -32.88 6.33 9.99
CA LEU A 79 -33.31 5.73 11.26
C LEU A 79 -34.00 6.72 12.21
N GLN A 80 -33.87 8.03 12.00
CA GLN A 80 -34.55 9.06 12.79
C GLN A 80 -36.05 9.17 12.46
N ASP A 81 -36.49 8.60 11.33
CA ASP A 81 -37.91 8.55 10.99
C ASP A 81 -38.68 7.65 11.96
N GLN A 82 -39.65 8.26 12.65
CA GLN A 82 -40.50 7.61 13.66
C GLN A 82 -41.62 6.78 13.02
N THR A 83 -41.82 6.89 11.71
CA THR A 83 -42.86 6.15 10.96
C THR A 83 -42.39 4.81 10.41
N LEU A 84 -41.10 4.48 10.56
CA LEU A 84 -40.54 3.20 10.13
C LEU A 84 -41.13 2.03 10.92
N ASP A 85 -41.49 0.97 10.20
CA ASP A 85 -41.77 -0.32 10.81
C ASP A 85 -40.49 -0.99 11.35
N ASP A 86 -40.68 -1.99 12.21
CA ASP A 86 -39.58 -2.68 12.87
C ASP A 86 -38.67 -3.44 11.89
N ALA A 87 -39.23 -3.96 10.80
CA ALA A 87 -38.48 -4.71 9.80
C ALA A 87 -37.50 -3.80 9.03
N THR A 88 -37.97 -2.64 8.58
CA THR A 88 -37.16 -1.64 7.87
C THR A 88 -36.12 -1.02 8.81
N ARG A 89 -36.50 -0.75 10.06
CA ARG A 89 -35.56 -0.28 11.10
C ARG A 89 -34.43 -1.28 11.32
N LEU A 90 -34.74 -2.57 11.38
CA LEU A 90 -33.74 -3.62 11.52
C LEU A 90 -32.83 -3.68 10.29
N GLU A 91 -33.38 -3.64 9.08
CA GLU A 91 -32.58 -3.62 7.84
C GLU A 91 -31.61 -2.44 7.81
N TYR A 92 -32.08 -1.23 8.11
CA TYR A 92 -31.26 -0.02 8.14
C TYR A 92 -30.17 -0.10 9.21
N THR A 93 -30.48 -0.68 10.37
CA THR A 93 -29.51 -0.92 11.44
C THR A 93 -28.41 -1.88 10.99
N VAL A 94 -28.78 -2.99 10.33
CA VAL A 94 -27.82 -3.96 9.77
C VAL A 94 -26.92 -3.30 8.72
N ARG A 95 -27.50 -2.49 7.82
CA ARG A 95 -26.75 -1.74 6.80
C ARG A 95 -25.79 -0.75 7.43
N LEU A 96 -26.24 0.02 8.43
CA LEU A 96 -25.38 0.94 9.17
C LEU A 96 -24.19 0.20 9.81
N ASN A 97 -24.44 -0.91 10.50
CA ASN A 97 -23.39 -1.70 11.12
C ASN A 97 -22.36 -2.21 10.10
N SER A 98 -22.83 -2.69 8.93
CA SER A 98 -21.93 -3.14 7.86
C SER A 98 -21.02 -2.04 7.32
N TYR A 99 -21.49 -0.77 7.29
CA TYR A 99 -20.63 0.35 6.91
C TYR A 99 -19.62 0.71 7.99
N THR A 100 -19.99 0.60 9.27
CA THR A 100 -19.07 0.78 10.39
C THR A 100 -17.97 -0.28 10.37
N GLU A 101 -18.32 -1.56 10.20
CA GLU A 101 -17.35 -2.66 10.08
C GLU A 101 -16.39 -2.44 8.91
N ARG A 102 -16.92 -2.04 7.74
CA ARG A 102 -16.09 -1.73 6.57
C ARG A 102 -15.13 -0.56 6.84
N LEU A 103 -15.59 0.49 7.52
CA LEU A 103 -14.76 1.63 7.87
C LEU A 103 -13.63 1.22 8.83
N THR A 104 -13.93 0.39 9.83
CA THR A 104 -12.93 -0.16 10.77
C THR A 104 -11.85 -0.92 10.02
N LYS A 105 -12.24 -1.84 9.12
CA LYS A 105 -11.29 -2.62 8.33
C LYS A 105 -10.37 -1.74 7.46
N LEU A 106 -10.92 -0.71 6.81
CA LEU A 106 -10.11 0.22 6.02
C LEU A 106 -9.07 0.99 6.87
N ILE A 107 -9.40 1.29 8.13
CA ILE A 107 -8.47 1.94 9.06
C ILE A 107 -7.38 0.97 9.50
N GLU A 108 -7.72 -0.28 9.79
CA GLU A 108 -6.77 -1.35 10.11
C GLU A 108 -5.80 -1.59 8.94
N ASP A 109 -6.32 -1.78 7.73
CA ASP A 109 -5.54 -1.97 6.51
C ASP A 109 -4.56 -0.79 6.29
N LEU A 110 -5.01 0.45 6.54
CA LEU A 110 -4.15 1.64 6.43
C LEU A 110 -3.00 1.61 7.45
N PHE A 111 -3.29 1.22 8.69
CA PHE A 111 -2.29 1.12 9.74
C PHE A 111 -1.23 0.06 9.41
N ASP A 112 -1.66 -1.09 8.90
CA ASP A 112 -0.78 -2.16 8.48
C ASP A 112 0.13 -1.74 7.31
N ILE A 113 -0.41 -1.06 6.30
CA ILE A 113 0.38 -0.52 5.18
C ILE A 113 1.38 0.53 5.68
N SER A 114 0.99 1.39 6.62
CA SER A 114 1.89 2.39 7.20
C SER A 114 3.07 1.73 7.91
N LYS A 115 2.81 0.66 8.66
CA LYS A 115 3.85 -0.12 9.36
C LYS A 115 4.76 -0.85 8.37
N ALA A 116 4.21 -1.39 7.28
CA ALA A 116 4.97 -2.01 6.20
C ALA A 116 5.91 -1.02 5.51
N SER A 117 5.42 0.20 5.26
CA SER A 117 6.15 1.24 4.53
C SER A 117 7.24 1.91 5.37
N SER A 118 7.16 1.87 6.70
CA SER A 118 8.18 2.45 7.59
C SER A 118 9.41 1.54 7.79
N GLY A 119 9.37 0.29 7.30
CA GLY A 119 10.41 -0.71 7.55
C GLY A 119 10.43 -1.23 9.00
N GLU A 120 9.41 -0.91 9.81
CA GLU A 120 9.31 -1.33 11.21
C GLU A 120 8.62 -2.68 11.41
N ILE A 121 8.24 -3.39 10.34
CA ILE A 121 7.75 -4.76 10.45
C ILE A 121 8.91 -5.66 10.90
N ARG A 122 8.92 -5.99 12.19
CA ARG A 122 9.72 -7.08 12.73
C ARG A 122 9.01 -8.39 12.43
N LEU A 123 9.60 -9.20 11.55
CA LEU A 123 9.16 -10.57 11.33
C LEU A 123 9.56 -11.41 12.53
N ASP A 124 8.58 -12.03 13.18
CA ASP A 124 8.80 -13.03 14.23
C ASP A 124 8.71 -14.41 13.60
N ALA A 125 9.88 -14.98 13.26
CA ALA A 125 9.95 -16.29 12.63
C ALA A 125 9.79 -17.39 13.69
N GLN A 126 8.70 -18.13 13.61
CA GLN A 126 8.36 -19.23 14.51
C GLN A 126 7.97 -20.47 13.70
N GLU A 127 8.14 -21.66 14.30
CA GLU A 127 7.56 -22.88 13.76
C GLU A 127 6.03 -22.74 13.74
N LEU A 128 5.43 -23.05 12.59
CA LEU A 128 4.02 -22.87 12.32
C LEU A 128 3.45 -24.20 11.83
N ASP A 129 2.40 -24.67 12.49
CA ASP A 129 1.60 -25.78 11.99
C ASP A 129 0.66 -25.25 10.89
N ILE A 130 1.04 -25.50 9.64
CA ILE A 130 0.28 -25.07 8.48
C ILE A 130 -1.08 -25.76 8.38
N VAL A 131 -1.22 -26.99 8.91
CA VAL A 131 -2.48 -27.74 8.88
C VAL A 131 -3.49 -27.04 9.79
N SER A 132 -3.10 -26.80 11.04
CA SER A 132 -3.92 -26.09 12.02
C SER A 132 -4.32 -24.69 11.55
N LEU A 133 -3.39 -23.95 10.92
CA LEU A 133 -3.69 -22.61 10.40
C LEU A 133 -4.73 -22.65 9.27
N VAL A 134 -4.60 -23.60 8.33
CA VAL A 134 -5.56 -23.75 7.23
C VAL A 134 -6.92 -24.18 7.77
N GLU A 135 -6.98 -25.13 8.70
CA GLU A 135 -8.24 -25.55 9.33
C GLU A 135 -8.93 -24.40 10.06
N GLN A 136 -8.19 -23.59 10.82
CA GLN A 136 -8.75 -22.42 11.49
C GLN A 136 -9.36 -21.43 10.49
N ALA A 137 -8.63 -21.11 9.40
CA ALA A 137 -9.13 -20.20 8.37
C ALA A 137 -10.41 -20.74 7.70
N LEU A 138 -10.51 -22.05 7.47
CA LEU A 138 -11.70 -22.68 6.92
C LEU A 138 -12.90 -22.59 7.88
N ILE A 139 -12.68 -22.75 9.18
CA ILE A 139 -13.71 -22.61 10.21
C ILE A 139 -14.20 -21.16 10.28
N GLU A 140 -13.29 -20.19 10.33
CA GLU A 140 -13.62 -18.76 10.39
C GLU A 140 -14.48 -18.30 9.19
N HIS A 141 -14.30 -18.92 8.02
CA HIS A 141 -15.03 -18.57 6.81
C HIS A 141 -16.19 -19.51 6.47
N LYS A 142 -16.47 -20.52 7.30
CA LYS A 142 -17.47 -21.55 7.01
C LYS A 142 -18.85 -20.97 6.68
N ASP A 143 -19.38 -20.10 7.52
CA ASP A 143 -20.72 -19.51 7.34
C ASP A 143 -20.79 -18.66 6.05
N ALA A 144 -19.71 -17.96 5.71
CA ALA A 144 -19.61 -17.15 4.50
C ALA A 144 -19.54 -18.00 3.22
N LEU A 145 -18.93 -19.19 3.31
CA LEU A 145 -18.84 -20.16 2.21
C LEU A 145 -20.17 -20.89 2.00
N GLU A 146 -20.80 -21.34 3.09
CA GLU A 146 -22.10 -22.03 3.07
C GLU A 146 -23.22 -21.12 2.55
N SER A 147 -23.25 -19.85 2.97
CA SER A 147 -24.23 -18.87 2.47
C SER A 147 -24.10 -18.56 0.97
N ARG A 148 -22.99 -18.96 0.34
CA ARG A 148 -22.72 -18.80 -1.10
C ARG A 148 -22.73 -20.13 -1.88
N ASP A 149 -23.10 -21.23 -1.22
CA ASP A 149 -23.11 -22.59 -1.79
C ASP A 149 -21.73 -23.00 -2.36
N ILE A 150 -20.66 -22.55 -1.70
CA ILE A 150 -19.27 -22.86 -2.09
C ILE A 150 -18.80 -24.08 -1.30
N GLN A 151 -18.55 -25.17 -2.01
CA GLN A 151 -17.95 -26.37 -1.43
C GLN A 151 -16.42 -26.27 -1.46
N VAL A 152 -15.80 -26.33 -0.28
CA VAL A 152 -14.34 -26.38 -0.17
C VAL A 152 -13.87 -27.82 -0.30
N VAL A 153 -12.89 -28.05 -1.18
CA VAL A 153 -12.17 -29.32 -1.30
C VAL A 153 -10.77 -29.14 -0.72
N THR A 154 -10.45 -29.89 0.33
CA THR A 154 -9.14 -29.88 0.97
C THR A 154 -8.46 -31.23 0.79
N GLU A 155 -7.22 -31.20 0.33
CA GLU A 155 -6.33 -32.36 0.28
C GLU A 155 -5.06 -32.00 1.06
N ILE A 156 -5.15 -32.07 2.38
CA ILE A 156 -4.07 -31.71 3.30
C ILE A 156 -3.39 -33.00 3.74
N ALA A 157 -2.10 -33.14 3.44
CA ALA A 157 -1.32 -34.29 3.88
C ALA A 157 -1.09 -34.21 5.39
N ASN A 158 -1.69 -35.13 6.14
CA ASN A 158 -1.43 -35.28 7.58
C ASN A 158 -0.03 -35.85 7.79
N ASN A 159 0.95 -34.99 8.05
CA ASN A 159 2.20 -35.40 8.68
C ASN A 159 2.05 -35.20 10.19
N HIS A 160 1.72 -36.29 10.90
CA HIS A 160 2.04 -36.41 12.31
C HIS A 160 3.54 -36.68 12.49
#